data_AF-A0A258H8E5-F1
#
_entry.id   AF-A0A258H8E5-F1
#
_cell.length_a   1.000
_cell.length_b   1.000
_cell.length_c   1.000
_cell.angle_alpha   90.00
_cell.angle_beta   90.00
_cell.angle_gamma   90.00
#
_symmetry.space_group_name_H-M   'P 1'
#
loop_
_entity.id
_entity.type
_entity.pdbx_description
1 polymer ?
#
loop_
_entity_poly.entity_id
_entity_poly.type
_entity_poly.pdbx_seq_one_letter_code
_entity_poly.pdbx_strand_id
1 'polypeptide(L)'
;MPGRTARRCGRSIGLNRCWRMSRVSMIWCVQQGRRMDNLARDICDARDAAVAESVDAFEQCAGSQRAPRHYLFLQGLPGPFFRRLGEALRADGARVSRINFNGGDMLDWPGRDAFAYRGTPADWPAWLDRFVRDRGVTDIIVFGDLRPVHRAARVLADRRGLRFVTFEEGYLRPNHVTLERGGVNGHSSFPRGLHALRLIAARAGDLADEVPVANSFRRRASQAAFYYAATQAAAPFFAHYRTHRYASPLREGVAWLRRYVRRRRERRASQAAVAGMAGRRFFLFPLQLEGDAQIRVHSRFDTMRDAVVEVLAAFRDAPEDVALLVKQHPLDPDVDNWRGFVTDRAAQLGLADRVVFIERFDLTPLLKVAHGVVTVNSSVGPLALAAGVPVKTLGTAIYDVPGITADVPLNRFWHAPPPVDAEAFDIFCRALRAKCLVNGGFHGTEALDLLVRNAVTRLRDR
;
A
#
# COMPACT_ATOMS: atom_id res chain seq x y z
N MET A 1 -64.28 4.18 5.16
CA MET A 1 -65.56 3.44 5.31
C MET A 1 -65.79 2.65 4.04
N PRO A 2 -66.06 1.34 4.08
CA PRO A 2 -65.66 0.27 5.03
C PRO A 2 -64.77 -0.78 4.29
N GLY A 3 -64.22 -1.86 4.84
CA GLY A 3 -64.22 -2.59 6.12
C GLY A 3 -63.34 -3.85 5.92
N ARG A 4 -62.47 -4.24 6.87
CA ARG A 4 -62.63 -5.36 7.85
C ARG A 4 -62.92 -6.72 7.17
N THR A 5 -62.23 -7.85 7.35
CA THR A 5 -61.79 -8.63 8.55
C THR A 5 -60.95 -9.84 8.04
N ALA A 6 -59.77 -10.18 8.56
CA ALA A 6 -59.43 -10.99 9.75
C ALA A 6 -59.85 -12.50 9.77
N ARG A 7 -58.81 -13.37 9.82
CA ARG A 7 -58.60 -14.58 10.67
C ARG A 7 -59.04 -16.01 10.23
N ARG A 8 -58.02 -16.91 10.34
CA ARG A 8 -57.92 -18.17 11.14
C ARG A 8 -57.87 -19.55 10.42
N CYS A 9 -56.75 -20.24 10.71
CA CYS A 9 -56.56 -21.64 11.13
C CYS A 9 -57.60 -22.72 10.78
N GLY A 10 -57.10 -23.84 10.21
CA GLY A 10 -56.97 -25.09 10.99
C GLY A 10 -57.81 -26.31 10.56
N ARG A 11 -57.08 -27.39 10.24
CA ARG A 11 -57.32 -28.82 10.52
C ARG A 11 -58.41 -29.63 9.74
N SER A 12 -57.88 -30.56 8.95
CA SER A 12 -58.07 -32.04 8.93
C SER A 12 -59.46 -32.69 8.95
N ILE A 13 -59.65 -33.64 8.01
CA ILE A 13 -60.15 -35.05 8.08
C ILE A 13 -60.17 -35.50 6.60
N GLY A 14 -59.64 -36.60 6.09
CA GLY A 14 -59.33 -37.94 6.60
C GLY A 14 -60.11 -38.95 5.74
N LEU A 15 -59.44 -39.89 5.05
CA LEU A 15 -60.04 -41.16 4.62
C LEU A 15 -58.97 -42.19 4.19
N ASN A 16 -59.13 -43.39 4.75
CA ASN A 16 -58.23 -44.55 4.77
C ASN A 16 -58.23 -45.38 3.48
N ARG A 17 -57.10 -46.03 3.16
CA ARG A 17 -57.03 -47.48 2.89
C ARG A 17 -55.71 -48.06 3.40
N CYS A 18 -55.82 -49.15 4.16
CA CYS A 18 -54.75 -49.85 4.87
C CYS A 18 -54.41 -51.15 4.12
N TRP A 19 -53.11 -51.44 3.93
CA TRP A 19 -52.60 -52.75 3.51
C TRP A 19 -51.74 -53.35 4.64
N ARG A 20 -51.98 -54.63 4.93
CA ARG A 20 -51.37 -55.43 5.99
C ARG A 20 -50.00 -55.93 5.50
N MET A 21 -48.88 -55.47 6.08
CA MET A 21 -47.53 -55.99 5.79
C MET A 21 -47.24 -57.27 6.60
N SER A 22 -46.60 -58.26 5.96
CA SER A 22 -46.24 -59.54 6.57
C SER A 22 -44.94 -59.44 7.40
N ARG A 23 -44.76 -60.36 8.35
CA ARG A 23 -43.61 -60.44 9.28
C ARG A 23 -42.23 -60.57 8.61
N VAL A 24 -42.14 -60.79 7.30
CA VAL A 24 -40.87 -60.93 6.56
C VAL A 24 -40.25 -59.56 6.21
N SER A 25 -41.04 -58.49 6.05
CA SER A 25 -40.51 -57.13 5.81
C SER A 25 -39.91 -56.48 7.06
N MET A 26 -40.30 -56.93 8.25
CA MET A 26 -39.86 -56.32 9.51
C MET A 26 -38.42 -56.75 9.88
N ILE A 27 -38.02 -57.98 9.52
CA ILE A 27 -36.66 -58.49 9.76
C ILE A 27 -35.66 -57.88 8.77
N TRP A 28 -36.09 -57.61 7.53
CA TRP A 28 -35.25 -56.98 6.51
C TRP A 28 -34.96 -55.50 6.80
N CYS A 29 -35.94 -54.78 7.38
CA CYS A 29 -35.79 -53.37 7.75
C CYS A 29 -34.86 -53.15 8.96
N VAL A 30 -34.86 -54.08 9.94
CA VAL A 30 -33.98 -54.00 11.12
C VAL A 30 -32.52 -54.38 10.77
N GLN A 31 -32.30 -55.30 9.83
CA GLN A 31 -30.95 -55.62 9.35
C GLN A 31 -30.33 -54.52 8.46
N GLN A 32 -31.15 -53.77 7.70
CA GLN A 32 -30.69 -52.59 6.95
C GLN A 32 -30.35 -51.41 7.87
N GLY A 33 -31.13 -51.17 8.93
CA GLY A 33 -30.83 -50.12 9.92
C GLY A 33 -29.49 -50.35 10.63
N ARG A 34 -29.22 -51.58 11.08
CA ARG A 34 -27.93 -51.92 11.72
C ARG A 34 -26.73 -51.87 10.76
N ARG A 35 -26.92 -52.12 9.45
CA ARG A 35 -25.87 -51.94 8.45
C ARG A 35 -25.56 -50.46 8.18
N MET A 36 -26.56 -49.59 8.23
CA MET A 36 -26.37 -48.15 8.06
C MET A 36 -25.71 -47.49 9.27
N ASP A 37 -26.05 -47.92 10.50
CA ASP A 37 -25.43 -47.41 11.72
C ASP A 37 -23.96 -47.83 11.85
N ASN A 38 -23.63 -49.05 11.40
CA ASN A 38 -22.23 -49.51 11.36
C ASN A 38 -21.43 -48.78 10.27
N LEU A 39 -22.02 -48.57 9.08
CA LEU A 39 -21.38 -47.78 8.02
C LEU A 39 -21.15 -46.32 8.45
N ALA A 40 -22.08 -45.73 9.19
CA ALA A 40 -21.93 -44.38 9.72
C ALA A 40 -20.84 -44.26 10.79
N ARG A 41 -20.67 -45.28 11.65
CA ARG A 41 -19.54 -45.37 12.58
C ARG A 41 -18.23 -45.59 11.86
N ASP A 42 -18.16 -46.52 10.91
CA ASP A 42 -16.95 -46.79 10.13
C ASP A 42 -16.50 -45.54 9.34
N ILE A 43 -17.44 -44.73 8.83
CA ILE A 43 -17.15 -43.45 8.16
C ILE A 43 -16.67 -42.38 9.16
N CYS A 44 -17.25 -42.31 10.37
CA CYS A 44 -16.80 -41.36 11.40
C CYS A 44 -15.43 -41.74 11.96
N ASP A 45 -15.21 -43.02 12.28
CA ASP A 45 -13.95 -43.52 12.81
C ASP A 45 -12.83 -43.43 11.77
N ALA A 46 -13.12 -43.68 10.48
CA ALA A 46 -12.16 -43.45 9.40
C ALA A 46 -11.85 -41.96 9.20
N ARG A 47 -12.82 -41.06 9.45
CA ARG A 47 -12.61 -39.62 9.38
C ARG A 47 -11.82 -39.10 10.57
N ASP A 48 -12.06 -39.62 11.77
CA ASP A 48 -11.33 -39.23 12.98
C ASP A 48 -9.91 -39.81 12.99
N ALA A 49 -9.70 -41.02 12.44
CA ALA A 49 -8.37 -41.59 12.20
C ALA A 49 -7.60 -40.81 11.10
N ALA A 50 -8.26 -40.41 10.01
CA ALA A 50 -7.65 -39.57 8.98
C ALA A 50 -7.34 -38.14 9.48
N VAL A 51 -8.15 -37.62 10.40
CA VAL A 51 -7.88 -36.33 11.07
C VAL A 51 -6.72 -36.48 12.06
N ALA A 52 -6.66 -37.56 12.86
CA ALA A 52 -5.55 -37.82 13.78
C ALA A 52 -4.22 -38.05 13.05
N GLU A 53 -4.19 -38.86 11.98
CA GLU A 53 -3.00 -39.03 11.14
C GLU A 53 -2.60 -37.71 10.43
N SER A 54 -3.57 -36.86 10.07
CA SER A 54 -3.26 -35.55 9.48
C SER A 54 -2.70 -34.55 10.50
N VAL A 55 -3.09 -34.65 11.77
CA VAL A 55 -2.59 -33.82 12.88
C VAL A 55 -1.20 -34.30 13.30
N ASP A 56 -0.98 -35.61 13.40
CA ASP A 56 0.34 -36.18 13.69
C ASP A 56 1.34 -35.93 12.55
N ALA A 57 0.91 -35.97 11.29
CA ALA A 57 1.73 -35.57 10.14
C ALA A 57 2.01 -34.05 10.11
N PHE A 58 1.09 -33.22 10.62
CA PHE A 58 1.31 -31.77 10.76
C PHE A 58 2.30 -31.45 11.90
N GLU A 59 2.21 -32.15 13.03
CA GLU A 59 3.11 -31.98 14.16
C GLU A 59 4.51 -32.55 13.86
N GLN A 60 4.63 -33.63 13.09
CA GLN A 60 5.92 -34.14 12.62
C GLN A 60 6.57 -33.25 11.54
N CYS A 61 5.80 -32.50 10.76
CA CYS A 61 6.33 -31.44 9.88
C CYS A 61 6.68 -30.13 10.61
N ALA A 62 6.15 -29.88 11.81
CA ALA A 62 6.49 -28.72 12.63
C ALA A 62 7.93 -28.78 13.20
N GLY A 63 8.56 -29.96 13.16
CA GLY A 63 9.98 -30.18 13.43
C GLY A 63 10.91 -30.00 12.21
N SER A 64 10.39 -29.61 11.04
CA SER A 64 11.21 -29.31 9.86
C SER A 64 12.13 -28.12 10.16
N GLN A 65 13.43 -28.38 10.31
CA GLN A 65 14.45 -27.35 10.26
C GLN A 65 14.20 -26.48 9.03
N ARG A 66 13.71 -25.24 9.23
CA ARG A 66 13.44 -24.31 8.13
C ARG A 66 14.72 -24.19 7.30
N ALA A 67 14.60 -24.40 5.98
CA ALA A 67 15.73 -24.27 5.08
C ALA A 67 16.48 -22.95 5.34
N PRO A 68 17.81 -22.97 5.42
CA PRO A 68 18.59 -21.81 5.86
C PRO A 68 18.31 -20.61 4.95
N ARG A 69 17.73 -19.55 5.51
CA ARG A 69 17.40 -18.33 4.76
C ARG A 69 18.65 -17.46 4.63
N HIS A 70 18.78 -16.81 3.46
CA HIS A 70 19.75 -15.76 3.25
C HIS A 70 19.06 -14.54 2.63
N TYR A 71 18.96 -13.47 3.43
CA TYR A 71 18.39 -12.19 3.05
C TYR A 71 19.43 -11.24 2.48
N LEU A 72 19.21 -10.79 1.24
CA LEU A 72 20.02 -9.77 0.58
C LEU A 72 19.30 -8.42 0.60
N PHE A 73 19.87 -7.44 1.27
CA PHE A 73 19.34 -6.07 1.31
C PHE A 73 19.96 -5.22 0.20
N LEU A 74 19.09 -4.65 -0.64
CA LEU A 74 19.46 -3.60 -1.60
C LEU A 74 19.15 -2.22 -1.02
N GLN A 75 19.21 -1.20 -1.88
CA GLN A 75 19.13 0.19 -1.47
C GLN A 75 17.86 0.47 -0.64
N GLY A 76 18.03 1.10 0.52
CA GLY A 76 16.96 1.33 1.49
C GLY A 76 16.40 2.75 1.51
N LEU A 77 15.53 2.97 2.49
CA LEU A 77 15.18 4.29 3.00
C LEU A 77 16.37 4.82 3.83
N PRO A 78 16.74 6.12 3.73
CA PRO A 78 17.73 6.71 4.61
C PRO A 78 17.42 6.48 6.10
N GLY A 79 18.41 5.97 6.82
CA GLY A 79 18.34 5.69 8.24
C GLY A 79 18.54 4.20 8.61
N PRO A 80 18.42 3.88 9.91
CA PRO A 80 18.92 2.63 10.46
C PRO A 80 18.02 1.41 10.23
N PHE A 81 16.85 1.57 9.60
CA PHE A 81 15.82 0.52 9.56
C PHE A 81 16.34 -0.80 8.99
N PHE A 82 16.92 -0.77 7.79
CA PHE A 82 17.41 -1.98 7.15
C PHE A 82 18.52 -2.66 7.96
N ARG A 83 19.46 -1.88 8.51
CA ARG A 83 20.50 -2.44 9.37
C ARG A 83 19.91 -3.15 10.58
N ARG A 84 18.94 -2.54 11.28
CA ARG A 84 18.28 -3.12 12.44
C ARG A 84 17.45 -4.35 12.11
N LEU A 85 16.75 -4.34 10.96
CA LEU A 85 16.04 -5.51 10.47
C LEU A 85 17.01 -6.65 10.14
N GLY A 86 18.14 -6.34 9.51
CA GLY A 86 19.20 -7.32 9.24
C GLY A 86 19.82 -7.90 10.52
N GLU A 87 20.09 -7.07 11.53
CA GLU A 87 20.55 -7.52 12.85
C GLU A 87 19.53 -8.46 13.50
N ALA A 88 18.25 -8.12 13.47
CA ALA A 88 17.19 -8.96 14.03
C ALA A 88 17.02 -10.29 13.27
N LEU A 89 17.12 -10.29 11.93
CA LEU A 89 17.08 -11.51 11.12
C LEU A 89 18.31 -12.40 11.37
N ARG A 90 19.49 -11.83 11.59
CA ARG A 90 20.67 -12.59 12.01
C ARG A 90 20.49 -13.23 13.37
N ALA A 91 19.91 -12.49 14.33
CA ALA A 91 19.58 -13.02 15.65
C ALA A 91 18.55 -14.17 15.58
N ASP A 92 17.67 -14.17 14.57
CA ASP A 92 16.74 -15.27 14.26
C ASP A 92 17.39 -16.44 13.47
N GLY A 93 18.72 -16.43 13.30
CA GLY A 93 19.47 -17.52 12.67
C GLY A 93 19.62 -17.44 11.15
N ALA A 94 19.16 -16.36 10.51
CA ALA A 94 19.32 -16.19 9.07
C ALA A 94 20.69 -15.60 8.69
N ARG A 95 21.17 -15.91 7.48
CA ARG A 95 22.28 -15.17 6.88
C ARG A 95 21.77 -13.86 6.30
N VAL A 96 22.57 -12.80 6.38
CA VAL A 96 22.19 -11.48 5.89
C VAL A 96 23.37 -10.83 5.16
N SER A 97 23.13 -10.35 3.95
CA SER A 97 24.08 -9.56 3.16
C SER A 97 23.47 -8.21 2.76
N ARG A 98 24.31 -7.22 2.49
CA ARG A 98 23.92 -5.88 2.02
C ARG A 98 24.74 -5.50 0.80
N ILE A 99 24.12 -4.88 -0.22
CA ILE A 99 24.85 -4.28 -1.35
C ILE A 99 24.72 -2.76 -1.36
N ASN A 100 25.80 -2.06 -1.01
CA ASN A 100 25.84 -0.60 -0.96
C ASN A 100 26.12 -0.02 -2.35
N PHE A 101 25.29 0.94 -2.78
CA PHE A 101 25.42 1.60 -4.09
C PHE A 101 25.97 3.02 -4.01
N ASN A 102 26.05 3.60 -2.81
CA ASN A 102 26.55 4.94 -2.58
C ASN A 102 27.07 5.10 -1.14
N GLY A 103 27.63 6.28 -0.81
CA GLY A 103 28.15 6.57 0.52
C GLY A 103 27.10 6.63 1.63
N GLY A 104 25.86 7.04 1.33
CA GLY A 104 24.77 6.99 2.29
C GLY A 104 24.41 5.57 2.71
N ASP A 105 24.41 4.63 1.75
CA ASP A 105 24.21 3.20 2.03
C ASP A 105 25.31 2.65 2.96
N MET A 106 26.58 3.06 2.72
CA MET A 106 27.70 2.69 3.59
C MET A 106 27.58 3.29 5.00
N LEU A 107 27.08 4.52 5.11
CA LEU A 107 26.83 5.16 6.40
C LEU A 107 25.74 4.43 7.19
N ASP A 108 24.62 4.11 6.55
CA ASP A 108 23.49 3.45 7.21
C ASP A 108 23.80 1.99 7.57
N TRP A 109 24.62 1.32 6.74
CA TRP A 109 24.98 -0.09 6.91
C TRP A 109 26.44 -0.37 6.54
N PRO A 110 27.39 -0.14 7.46
CA PRO A 110 28.77 -0.56 7.33
C PRO A 110 28.96 -2.04 7.76
N GLY A 111 30.16 -2.59 7.52
CA GLY A 111 30.60 -3.87 8.10
C GLY A 111 30.87 -4.99 7.09
N ARG A 112 31.23 -6.17 7.62
CA ARG A 112 31.79 -7.31 6.86
C ARG A 112 30.83 -7.94 5.84
N ASP A 113 29.53 -7.93 6.12
CA ASP A 113 28.53 -8.49 5.20
C ASP A 113 27.93 -7.44 4.25
N ALA A 114 28.55 -6.25 4.17
CA ALA A 114 28.17 -5.18 3.27
C ALA A 114 29.18 -5.08 2.11
N PHE A 115 28.68 -5.17 0.88
CA PHE A 115 29.46 -5.19 -0.34
C PHE A 115 29.20 -3.94 -1.16
N ALA A 116 30.25 -3.20 -1.54
CA ALA A 116 30.09 -2.04 -2.40
C ALA A 116 29.97 -2.47 -3.87
N TYR A 117 28.84 -2.16 -4.51
CA TYR A 117 28.73 -2.30 -5.96
C TYR A 117 29.19 -0.99 -6.62
N ARG A 118 30.34 -1.06 -7.31
CA ARG A 118 30.98 0.08 -7.96
C ARG A 118 30.97 -0.03 -9.49
N GLY A 119 30.36 -1.08 -10.05
CA GLY A 119 30.29 -1.30 -11.50
C GLY A 119 29.24 -0.44 -12.19
N THR A 120 29.12 -0.61 -13.51
CA THR A 120 28.13 0.14 -14.29
C THR A 120 26.71 -0.39 -14.08
N PRO A 121 25.66 0.40 -14.40
CA PRO A 121 24.29 -0.12 -14.43
C PRO A 121 24.08 -1.28 -15.42
N ALA A 122 24.88 -1.36 -16.49
CA ALA A 122 24.79 -2.43 -17.48
C ALA A 122 25.31 -3.76 -16.94
N ASP A 123 26.38 -3.73 -16.14
CA ASP A 123 26.99 -4.93 -15.55
C ASP A 123 26.22 -5.44 -14.32
N TRP A 124 25.35 -4.62 -13.76
CA TRP A 124 24.64 -4.88 -12.49
C TRP A 124 23.85 -6.19 -12.52
N PRO A 125 23.02 -6.49 -13.54
CA PRO A 125 22.24 -7.73 -13.56
C PRO A 125 23.13 -8.99 -13.51
N ALA A 126 24.22 -9.01 -14.28
CA ALA A 126 25.14 -10.15 -14.30
C ALA A 126 25.94 -10.28 -13.01
N TRP A 127 26.33 -9.16 -12.41
CA TRP A 127 27.01 -9.16 -11.11
C TRP A 127 26.09 -9.67 -9.99
N LEU A 128 24.84 -9.20 -9.94
CA LEU A 128 23.87 -9.62 -8.94
C LEU A 128 23.54 -11.11 -9.08
N ASP A 129 23.40 -11.61 -10.31
CA ASP A 129 23.15 -13.02 -10.61
C ASP A 129 24.22 -13.93 -10.02
N ARG A 130 25.50 -13.60 -10.25
CA ARG A 130 26.64 -14.32 -9.64
C ARG A 130 26.61 -14.22 -8.12
N PHE A 131 26.39 -13.02 -7.57
CA PHE A 131 26.35 -12.81 -6.12
C PHE A 131 25.29 -13.68 -5.44
N VAL A 132 24.09 -13.72 -6.00
CA VAL A 132 22.96 -14.51 -5.51
C VAL A 132 23.28 -16.00 -5.53
N ARG A 133 23.83 -16.50 -6.65
CA ARG A 133 24.19 -17.91 -6.81
C ARG A 133 25.29 -18.31 -5.83
N ASP A 134 26.38 -17.57 -5.82
CA ASP A 134 27.60 -17.95 -5.09
C ASP A 134 27.38 -17.91 -3.56
N ARG A 135 26.40 -17.12 -3.08
CA ARG A 135 26.05 -17.02 -1.65
C ARG A 135 24.75 -17.72 -1.25
N GLY A 136 24.06 -18.35 -2.19
CA GLY A 136 22.77 -19.00 -1.96
C GLY A 136 21.74 -18.04 -1.35
N VAL A 137 21.57 -16.86 -1.95
CA VAL A 137 20.54 -15.88 -1.54
C VAL A 137 19.16 -16.45 -1.82
N THR A 138 18.24 -16.35 -0.85
CA THR A 138 16.86 -16.84 -0.96
C THR A 138 15.83 -15.71 -1.03
N ASP A 139 16.22 -14.52 -0.55
CA ASP A 139 15.36 -13.35 -0.44
C ASP A 139 16.10 -12.10 -0.87
N ILE A 140 15.44 -11.23 -1.62
CA ILE A 140 15.91 -9.89 -1.91
C ILE A 140 14.96 -8.89 -1.26
N ILE A 141 15.48 -8.08 -0.35
CA ILE A 141 14.75 -7.06 0.39
C ILE A 141 15.10 -5.68 -0.17
N VAL A 142 14.09 -4.90 -0.55
CA VAL A 142 14.26 -3.56 -1.14
C VAL A 142 13.33 -2.52 -0.50
N PHE A 143 13.64 -1.23 -0.64
CA PHE A 143 12.73 -0.14 -0.33
C PHE A 143 12.28 0.59 -1.60
N GLY A 144 11.00 0.41 -1.96
CA GLY A 144 10.45 0.71 -3.28
C GLY A 144 11.01 -0.22 -4.35
N ASP A 145 10.23 -0.54 -5.37
CA ASP A 145 10.57 -1.52 -6.42
C ASP A 145 10.96 -0.88 -7.77
N LEU A 146 10.79 0.43 -7.91
CA LEU A 146 11.00 1.14 -9.18
C LEU A 146 12.42 1.69 -9.39
N ARG A 147 13.31 1.63 -8.38
CA ARG A 147 14.70 2.07 -8.57
C ARG A 147 15.39 1.20 -9.63
N PRO A 148 16.27 1.73 -10.51
CA PRO A 148 16.91 0.94 -11.57
C PRO A 148 17.55 -0.37 -11.07
N VAL A 149 18.27 -0.31 -9.94
CA VAL A 149 18.90 -1.48 -9.32
C VAL A 149 17.88 -2.49 -8.78
N HIS A 150 16.72 -2.04 -8.32
CA HIS A 150 15.64 -2.91 -7.81
C HIS A 150 14.84 -3.56 -8.95
N ARG A 151 14.61 -2.84 -10.05
CA ARG A 151 13.95 -3.41 -11.24
C ARG A 151 14.72 -4.61 -11.79
N ALA A 152 16.04 -4.49 -11.92
CA ALA A 152 16.90 -5.60 -12.32
C ALA A 152 16.86 -6.77 -11.32
N ALA A 153 16.83 -6.46 -10.02
CA ALA A 153 16.73 -7.47 -8.97
C ALA A 153 15.39 -8.20 -8.96
N ARG A 154 14.27 -7.52 -9.25
CA ARG A 154 12.95 -8.14 -9.41
C ARG A 154 12.93 -9.14 -10.57
N VAL A 155 13.41 -8.71 -11.76
CA VAL A 155 13.52 -9.59 -12.94
C VAL A 155 14.41 -10.80 -12.66
N LEU A 156 15.49 -10.62 -11.89
CA LEU A 156 16.32 -11.75 -11.46
C LEU A 156 15.58 -12.68 -10.49
N ALA A 157 14.88 -12.12 -9.50
CA ALA A 157 14.13 -12.88 -8.52
C ALA A 157 13.06 -13.74 -9.18
N ASP A 158 12.29 -13.18 -10.13
CA ASP A 158 11.28 -13.90 -10.90
C ASP A 158 11.91 -15.08 -11.67
N ARG A 159 13.05 -14.85 -12.35
CA ARG A 159 13.77 -15.90 -13.11
C ARG A 159 14.37 -17.01 -12.25
N ARG A 160 14.76 -16.71 -11.01
CA ARG A 160 15.43 -17.66 -10.09
C ARG A 160 14.52 -18.23 -9.00
N GLY A 161 13.24 -17.84 -8.98
CA GLY A 161 12.31 -18.24 -7.92
C GLY A 161 12.69 -17.71 -6.53
N LEU A 162 13.36 -16.54 -6.46
CA LEU A 162 13.71 -15.90 -5.20
C LEU A 162 12.51 -15.13 -4.64
N ARG A 163 12.43 -14.99 -3.31
CA ARG A 163 11.43 -14.10 -2.72
C ARG A 163 11.87 -12.65 -2.87
N PHE A 164 11.21 -11.89 -3.75
CA PHE A 164 11.38 -10.45 -3.83
C PHE A 164 10.42 -9.76 -2.87
N VAL A 165 10.95 -9.05 -1.87
CA VAL A 165 10.17 -8.42 -0.81
C VAL A 165 10.44 -6.92 -0.79
N THR A 166 9.37 -6.14 -0.85
CA THR A 166 9.45 -4.69 -0.95
C THR A 166 8.83 -4.04 0.27
N PHE A 167 9.62 -3.17 0.92
CA PHE A 167 9.13 -2.19 1.86
C PHE A 167 8.78 -0.89 1.15
N GLU A 168 7.76 -0.20 1.63
CA GLU A 168 7.41 1.17 1.22
C GLU A 168 6.85 1.90 2.45
N GLU A 169 6.63 3.20 2.35
CA GLU A 169 5.77 3.90 3.29
C GLU A 169 4.38 3.23 3.32
N GLY A 170 3.67 3.33 4.46
CA GLY A 170 2.37 2.69 4.62
C GLY A 170 1.32 3.24 3.67
N TYR A 171 0.50 2.34 3.11
CA TYR A 171 -0.75 2.72 2.42
C TYR A 171 -1.76 3.35 3.39
N LEU A 172 -1.80 2.88 4.64
CA LEU A 172 -2.59 3.46 5.74
C LEU A 172 -1.65 4.07 6.76
N ARG A 173 -1.58 5.40 6.78
CA ARG A 173 -0.69 6.17 7.67
C ARG A 173 -1.46 6.70 8.88
N PRO A 174 -0.79 6.95 10.02
CA PRO A 174 0.67 6.93 10.22
C PRO A 174 1.24 5.63 10.79
N ASN A 175 0.39 4.68 11.18
CA ASN A 175 0.76 3.57 12.06
C ASN A 175 1.27 2.32 11.34
N HIS A 176 1.30 2.32 10.00
CA HIS A 176 1.72 1.16 9.24
C HIS A 176 2.83 1.48 8.24
N VAL A 177 3.57 0.42 7.93
CA VAL A 177 4.54 0.32 6.83
C VAL A 177 4.06 -0.77 5.88
N THR A 178 4.29 -0.56 4.59
CA THR A 178 3.95 -1.55 3.56
C THR A 178 5.06 -2.60 3.48
N LEU A 179 4.68 -3.88 3.48
CA LEU A 179 5.55 -5.03 3.27
C LEU A 179 4.86 -6.06 2.36
N GLU A 180 5.31 -6.11 1.11
CA GLU A 180 4.71 -6.96 0.08
C GLU A 180 5.72 -7.82 -0.66
N ARG A 181 5.22 -8.84 -1.34
CA ARG A 181 5.98 -9.74 -2.21
C ARG A 181 5.73 -9.41 -3.67
N GLY A 182 6.76 -9.55 -4.50
CA GLY A 182 6.68 -9.33 -5.95
C GLY A 182 6.71 -7.86 -6.36
N GLY A 183 6.15 -6.96 -5.55
CA GLY A 183 6.17 -5.51 -5.80
C GLY A 183 5.18 -4.77 -4.91
N VAL A 184 5.13 -3.45 -5.07
CA VAL A 184 4.20 -2.55 -4.34
C VAL A 184 3.46 -1.66 -5.32
N ASN A 185 2.43 -0.96 -4.84
CA ASN A 185 1.59 -0.05 -5.61
C ASN A 185 1.02 -0.72 -6.88
N GLY A 186 1.38 -0.25 -8.07
CA GLY A 186 0.88 -0.84 -9.31
C GLY A 186 1.42 -2.25 -9.60
N HIS A 187 2.53 -2.67 -8.97
CA HIS A 187 3.03 -4.05 -9.01
C HIS A 187 2.56 -4.91 -7.82
N SER A 188 1.74 -4.37 -6.91
CA SER A 188 1.19 -5.16 -5.81
C SER A 188 0.33 -6.30 -6.35
N SER A 189 0.47 -7.49 -5.76
CA SER A 189 -0.42 -8.64 -6.02
C SER A 189 -1.72 -8.58 -5.21
N PHE A 190 -1.99 -7.47 -4.52
CA PHE A 190 -3.21 -7.28 -3.75
C PHE A 190 -4.43 -7.24 -4.67
N PRO A 191 -5.48 -8.03 -4.41
CA PRO A 191 -6.61 -8.12 -5.32
C PRO A 191 -7.42 -6.82 -5.34
N ARG A 192 -7.90 -6.43 -6.53
CA ARG A 192 -8.69 -5.21 -6.74
C ARG A 192 -10.18 -5.48 -6.99
N GLY A 193 -10.70 -6.53 -6.37
CA GLY A 193 -12.11 -6.90 -6.44
C GLY A 193 -12.69 -7.05 -5.05
N LEU A 194 -13.82 -6.38 -4.79
CA LEU A 194 -14.44 -6.36 -3.46
C LEU A 194 -14.76 -7.76 -2.93
N HIS A 195 -15.11 -8.71 -3.80
CA HIS A 195 -15.34 -10.10 -3.40
C HIS A 195 -14.08 -10.76 -2.80
N ALA A 196 -12.93 -10.64 -3.48
CA ALA A 196 -11.67 -11.18 -2.96
C ALA A 196 -11.23 -10.49 -1.66
N LEU A 197 -11.48 -9.17 -1.55
CA LEU A 197 -11.21 -8.42 -0.33
C LEU A 197 -12.06 -8.90 0.85
N ARG A 198 -13.35 -9.19 0.62
CA ARG A 198 -14.24 -9.79 1.64
C ARG A 198 -13.69 -11.12 2.15
N LEU A 199 -13.23 -12.00 1.26
CA LEU A 199 -12.65 -13.28 1.65
C LEU A 199 -11.36 -13.12 2.48
N ILE A 200 -10.50 -12.17 2.10
CA ILE A 200 -9.28 -11.86 2.86
C ILE A 200 -9.62 -11.31 4.24
N ALA A 201 -10.53 -10.33 4.30
CA ALA A 201 -10.94 -9.70 5.55
C ALA A 201 -11.61 -10.72 6.50
N ALA A 202 -12.48 -11.57 5.99
CA ALA A 202 -13.13 -12.63 6.77
C ALA A 202 -12.10 -13.63 7.33
N ARG A 203 -11.12 -14.05 6.52
CA ARG A 203 -10.06 -14.97 6.97
C ARG A 203 -9.10 -14.35 7.97
N ALA A 204 -8.92 -13.02 7.93
CA ALA A 204 -8.07 -12.32 8.88
C ALA A 204 -8.65 -12.35 10.30
N GLY A 205 -9.97 -12.50 10.43
CA GLY A 205 -10.66 -12.45 11.72
C GLY A 205 -10.47 -11.11 12.41
N ASP A 206 -10.51 -11.13 13.74
CA ASP A 206 -10.19 -9.97 14.56
C ASP A 206 -8.69 -9.72 14.52
N LEU A 207 -8.30 -8.70 13.76
CA LEU A 207 -6.93 -8.22 13.75
C LEU A 207 -6.62 -7.59 15.10
N ALA A 208 -5.41 -7.83 15.62
CA ALA A 208 -4.92 -7.17 16.82
C ALA A 208 -5.02 -5.63 16.67
N ASP A 209 -5.28 -4.97 17.79
CA ASP A 209 -5.40 -3.52 17.83
C ASP A 209 -4.13 -2.85 17.30
N GLU A 210 -4.34 -1.82 16.48
CA GLU A 210 -3.26 -1.01 15.93
C GLU A 210 -2.58 -0.23 17.06
N VAL A 211 -1.27 -0.42 17.26
CA VAL A 211 -0.50 0.39 18.19
C VAL A 211 -0.17 1.73 17.50
N PRO A 212 -0.59 2.88 18.07
CA PRO A 212 -0.25 4.18 17.51
C PRO A 212 1.26 4.40 17.51
N VAL A 213 1.79 4.97 16.42
CA VAL A 213 3.21 5.23 16.28
C VAL A 213 3.50 6.73 16.12
N ALA A 214 4.49 7.22 16.87
CA ALA A 214 4.98 8.58 16.72
C ALA A 214 6.19 8.60 15.77
N ASN A 215 6.03 9.23 14.60
CA ASN A 215 7.13 9.46 13.67
C ASN A 215 7.68 10.89 13.82
N SER A 216 9.01 11.02 13.87
CA SER A 216 9.68 12.32 14.00
C SER A 216 10.15 12.86 12.65
N PHE A 217 9.54 13.98 12.22
CA PHE A 217 10.00 14.70 11.03
C PHE A 217 11.46 15.17 11.17
N ARG A 218 11.88 15.59 12.38
CA ARG A 218 13.27 15.99 12.63
C ARG A 218 14.26 14.85 12.37
N ARG A 219 13.91 13.64 12.81
CA ARG A 219 14.73 12.44 12.55
C ARG A 219 14.76 12.08 11.07
N ARG A 220 13.60 12.10 10.39
CA ARG A 220 13.53 11.91 8.93
C ARG A 220 14.46 12.88 8.19
N ALA A 221 14.40 14.16 8.56
CA ALA A 221 15.21 15.21 7.94
C ALA A 221 16.71 15.03 8.22
N SER A 222 17.11 14.73 9.46
CA SER A 222 18.52 14.52 9.80
C SER A 222 19.09 13.26 9.15
N GLN A 223 18.36 12.15 9.19
CA GLN A 223 18.76 10.90 8.52
C GLN A 223 18.95 11.11 7.02
N ALA A 224 18.01 11.78 6.36
CA ALA A 224 18.15 12.15 4.95
C ALA A 224 19.38 13.05 4.72
N ALA A 225 19.58 14.08 5.54
CA ALA A 225 20.71 15.01 5.40
C ALA A 225 22.05 14.28 5.50
N PHE A 226 22.26 13.44 6.52
CA PHE A 226 23.50 12.67 6.69
C PHE A 226 23.70 11.65 5.57
N TYR A 227 22.64 10.93 5.17
CA TYR A 227 22.70 9.97 4.06
C TYR A 227 23.14 10.63 2.75
N TYR A 228 22.55 11.78 2.41
CA TYR A 228 22.90 12.48 1.17
C TYR A 228 24.26 13.17 1.27
N ALA A 229 24.65 13.69 2.44
CA ALA A 229 26.01 14.21 2.65
C ALA A 229 27.07 13.12 2.42
N ALA A 230 26.86 11.92 2.99
CA ALA A 230 27.75 10.78 2.76
C ALA A 230 27.74 10.30 1.31
N THR A 231 26.57 10.33 0.65
CA THR A 231 26.46 10.03 -0.79
C THR A 231 27.35 10.95 -1.62
N GLN A 232 27.34 12.26 -1.34
CA GLN A 232 28.18 13.23 -2.05
C GLN A 232 29.66 13.08 -1.69
N ALA A 233 29.98 12.89 -0.41
CA ALA A 233 31.36 12.74 0.06
C ALA A 233 32.05 11.50 -0.54
N ALA A 234 31.31 10.40 -0.71
CA ALA A 234 31.82 9.16 -1.31
C ALA A 234 31.55 9.04 -2.82
N ALA A 235 31.08 10.11 -3.49
CA ALA A 235 30.78 10.05 -4.93
C ALA A 235 31.95 9.58 -5.80
N PRO A 236 33.23 9.96 -5.54
CA PRO A 236 34.38 9.42 -6.28
C PRO A 236 34.55 7.91 -6.11
N PHE A 237 34.17 7.36 -4.95
CA PHE A 237 34.22 5.92 -4.70
C PHE A 237 33.13 5.17 -5.47
N PHE A 238 31.98 5.82 -5.72
CA PHE A 238 30.85 5.29 -6.48
C PHE A 238 30.64 6.03 -7.81
N ALA A 239 31.68 6.11 -8.64
CA ALA A 239 31.68 6.92 -9.87
C ALA A 239 30.54 6.62 -10.86
N HIS A 240 30.00 5.39 -10.85
CA HIS A 240 28.90 4.98 -11.74
C HIS A 240 27.52 5.07 -11.09
N TYR A 241 27.42 5.47 -9.82
CA TYR A 241 26.13 5.63 -9.14
C TYR A 241 25.37 6.83 -9.72
N ARG A 242 24.13 6.57 -10.14
CA ARG A 242 23.20 7.61 -10.57
C ARG A 242 22.03 7.65 -9.59
N THR A 243 21.76 8.83 -9.06
CA THR A 243 20.59 9.04 -8.20
C THR A 243 19.30 8.82 -9.00
N HIS A 244 18.29 8.28 -8.33
CA HIS A 244 16.94 8.16 -8.87
C HIS A 244 16.12 9.44 -8.69
N ARG A 245 16.68 10.46 -8.04
CA ARG A 245 16.01 11.75 -7.78
C ARG A 245 15.91 12.59 -9.05
N TYR A 246 14.83 13.36 -9.13
CA TYR A 246 14.50 14.22 -10.27
C TYR A 246 15.48 15.39 -10.45
N ALA A 247 15.82 16.09 -9.36
CA ALA A 247 16.67 17.26 -9.42
C ALA A 247 18.06 16.99 -8.82
N SER A 248 19.05 17.77 -9.26
CA SER A 248 20.40 17.66 -8.71
C SER A 248 20.43 18.10 -7.24
N PRO A 249 21.31 17.54 -6.39
CA PRO A 249 21.37 17.88 -4.97
C PRO A 249 21.50 19.38 -4.70
N LEU A 250 22.30 20.10 -5.50
CA LEU A 250 22.45 21.55 -5.38
C LEU A 250 21.16 22.31 -5.71
N ARG A 251 20.47 21.95 -6.80
CA ARG A 251 19.20 22.58 -7.19
C ARG A 251 18.13 22.35 -6.13
N GLU A 252 18.02 21.13 -5.62
CA GLU A 252 17.09 20.83 -4.53
C GLU A 252 17.45 21.58 -3.25
N GLY A 253 18.73 21.66 -2.89
CA GLY A 253 19.20 22.40 -1.71
C GLY A 253 18.83 23.89 -1.77
N VAL A 254 19.08 24.53 -2.90
CA VAL A 254 18.67 25.94 -3.14
C VAL A 254 17.15 26.08 -3.09
N ALA A 255 16.40 25.15 -3.70
CA ALA A 255 14.94 25.18 -3.67
C ALA A 255 14.38 25.01 -2.25
N TRP A 256 14.92 24.09 -1.45
CA TRP A 256 14.60 23.95 -0.03
C TRP A 256 14.91 25.20 0.79
N LEU A 257 16.05 25.85 0.53
CA LEU A 257 16.39 27.11 1.20
C LEU A 257 15.39 28.22 0.86
N ARG A 258 15.06 28.40 -0.43
CA ARG A 258 14.02 29.36 -0.86
C ARG A 258 12.69 29.09 -0.19
N ARG A 259 12.26 27.83 -0.17
CA ARG A 259 11.01 27.36 0.45
C ARG A 259 11.02 27.57 1.98
N TYR A 260 12.17 27.41 2.63
CA TYR A 260 12.32 27.71 4.05
C TYR A 260 12.16 29.21 4.33
N VAL A 261 12.81 30.08 3.55
CA VAL A 261 12.70 31.55 3.68
C VAL A 261 11.26 32.03 3.47
N ARG A 262 10.56 31.47 2.47
CA ARG A 262 9.19 31.87 2.10
C ARG A 262 8.07 31.27 2.97
N ARG A 263 8.38 30.32 3.87
CA ARG A 263 7.40 29.50 4.61
C ARG A 263 6.28 30.28 5.30
N ARG A 264 6.60 31.43 5.91
CA ARG A 264 5.61 32.25 6.65
C ARG A 264 4.64 32.94 5.68
N ARG A 265 5.16 33.47 4.57
CA ARG A 265 4.37 34.09 3.51
C ARG A 265 3.45 33.07 2.84
N GLU A 266 4.00 31.90 2.47
CA GLU A 266 3.24 30.79 1.87
C GLU A 266 2.11 30.32 2.79
N ARG A 267 2.37 30.18 4.10
CA ARG A 267 1.34 29.78 5.07
C ARG A 267 0.21 30.81 5.17
N ARG A 268 0.55 32.10 5.29
CA ARG A 268 -0.46 33.18 5.34
C ARG A 268 -1.28 33.25 4.05
N ALA A 269 -0.61 33.18 2.90
CA ALA A 269 -1.28 33.19 1.59
C ALA A 269 -2.21 31.96 1.41
N SER A 270 -1.74 30.77 1.80
CA SER A 270 -2.55 29.55 1.76
C SER A 270 -3.77 29.64 2.70
N GLN A 271 -3.60 30.19 3.90
CA GLN A 271 -4.71 30.41 4.84
C GLN A 271 -5.74 31.41 4.30
N ALA A 272 -5.29 32.54 3.73
CA ALA A 272 -6.17 33.52 3.12
C ALA A 272 -6.91 32.94 1.91
N ALA A 273 -6.23 32.16 1.06
CA ALA A 273 -6.84 31.48 -0.09
C ALA A 273 -7.91 30.48 0.34
N VAL A 274 -7.65 29.66 1.36
CA VAL A 274 -8.65 28.72 1.91
C VAL A 274 -9.82 29.47 2.55
N ALA A 275 -9.56 30.54 3.31
CA ALA A 275 -10.62 31.37 3.89
C ALA A 275 -11.49 32.04 2.82
N GLY A 276 -10.90 32.51 1.72
CA GLY A 276 -11.62 33.09 0.58
C GLY A 276 -12.49 32.09 -0.20
N MET A 277 -12.31 30.78 0.03
CA MET A 277 -13.19 29.74 -0.50
C MET A 277 -14.32 29.35 0.46
N ALA A 278 -14.44 29.99 1.62
CA ALA A 278 -15.49 29.66 2.58
C ALA A 278 -16.88 29.71 1.91
N GLY A 279 -17.68 28.67 2.11
CA GLY A 279 -19.01 28.52 1.50
C GLY A 279 -19.02 28.06 0.05
N ARG A 280 -17.86 27.98 -0.64
CA ARG A 280 -17.78 27.43 -2.01
C ARG A 280 -17.61 25.92 -1.97
N ARG A 281 -18.32 25.21 -2.86
CA ARG A 281 -18.06 23.80 -3.13
C ARG A 281 -16.72 23.68 -3.85
N PHE A 282 -15.88 22.72 -3.46
CA PHE A 282 -14.60 22.52 -4.15
C PHE A 282 -14.19 21.06 -4.25
N PHE A 283 -13.45 20.75 -5.30
CA PHE A 283 -12.69 19.51 -5.45
C PHE A 283 -11.24 19.75 -5.06
N LEU A 284 -10.62 18.76 -4.42
CA LEU A 284 -9.21 18.82 -4.04
C LEU A 284 -8.37 17.99 -5.02
N PHE A 285 -7.29 18.60 -5.52
CA PHE A 285 -6.27 17.94 -6.31
C PHE A 285 -4.90 18.08 -5.63
N PRO A 286 -4.48 17.09 -4.81
CA PRO A 286 -3.18 17.09 -4.18
C PRO A 286 -2.11 16.66 -5.19
N LEU A 287 -1.11 17.52 -5.38
CA LEU A 287 0.05 17.21 -6.21
C LEU A 287 0.91 16.14 -5.54
N GLN A 288 1.52 15.30 -6.37
CA GLN A 288 2.61 14.40 -6.00
C GLN A 288 3.96 15.03 -6.41
N LEU A 289 5.08 14.40 -6.04
CA LEU A 289 6.40 14.94 -6.36
C LEU A 289 6.65 14.90 -7.87
N GLU A 290 7.25 15.95 -8.42
CA GLU A 290 7.75 15.90 -9.79
C GLU A 290 8.85 14.84 -9.92
N GLY A 291 8.75 14.01 -10.97
CA GLY A 291 9.59 12.83 -11.15
C GLY A 291 9.32 11.65 -10.22
N ASP A 292 8.18 11.62 -9.50
CA ASP A 292 7.72 10.42 -8.80
C ASP A 292 7.58 9.25 -9.79
N ALA A 293 8.32 8.16 -9.53
CA ALA A 293 8.27 6.97 -10.37
C ALA A 293 6.88 6.33 -10.39
N GLN A 294 6.06 6.54 -9.36
CA GLN A 294 4.67 6.06 -9.32
C GLN A 294 3.79 6.74 -10.37
N ILE A 295 4.07 8.00 -10.71
CA ILE A 295 3.36 8.68 -11.81
C ILE A 295 3.77 8.05 -13.14
N ARG A 296 5.08 7.97 -13.39
CA ARG A 296 5.64 7.52 -14.67
C ARG A 296 5.36 6.07 -15.02
N VAL A 297 5.36 5.19 -14.03
CA VAL A 297 5.25 3.73 -14.25
C VAL A 297 3.82 3.24 -14.06
N HIS A 298 3.04 3.88 -13.19
CA HIS A 298 1.71 3.42 -12.80
C HIS A 298 0.62 4.42 -13.18
N SER A 299 0.84 5.24 -14.21
CA SER A 299 -0.18 6.05 -14.85
C SER A 299 0.16 6.25 -16.32
N ARG A 300 -0.69 6.99 -17.05
CA ARG A 300 -0.43 7.41 -18.42
C ARG A 300 0.44 8.68 -18.53
N PHE A 301 0.84 9.27 -17.40
CA PHE A 301 1.53 10.55 -17.36
C PHE A 301 3.04 10.35 -17.28
N ASP A 302 3.80 11.13 -18.07
CA ASP A 302 5.25 11.16 -17.99
C ASP A 302 5.74 12.05 -16.84
N THR A 303 4.94 13.05 -16.47
CA THR A 303 5.25 14.03 -15.41
C THR A 303 4.03 14.37 -14.57
N MET A 304 4.23 14.95 -13.39
CA MET A 304 3.11 15.50 -12.61
C MET A 304 2.48 16.71 -13.32
N ARG A 305 3.27 17.44 -14.13
CA ARG A 305 2.78 18.53 -14.98
C ARG A 305 1.73 18.05 -15.98
N ASP A 306 1.92 16.88 -16.59
CA ASP A 306 0.95 16.33 -17.55
C ASP A 306 -0.40 16.05 -16.86
N ALA A 307 -0.35 15.47 -15.66
CA ALA A 307 -1.54 15.25 -14.84
C ALA A 307 -2.26 16.57 -14.49
N VAL A 308 -1.50 17.63 -14.15
CA VAL A 308 -2.08 18.96 -13.90
C VAL A 308 -2.76 19.51 -15.16
N VAL A 309 -2.12 19.43 -16.32
CA VAL A 309 -2.69 19.92 -17.58
C VAL A 309 -4.00 19.19 -17.90
N GLU A 310 -4.02 17.87 -17.77
CA GLU A 310 -5.21 17.06 -18.04
C GLU A 310 -6.35 17.39 -17.06
N VAL A 311 -6.06 17.47 -15.77
CA VAL A 311 -7.07 17.79 -14.75
C VAL A 311 -7.63 19.19 -14.96
N LEU A 312 -6.80 20.20 -15.23
CA LEU A 312 -7.27 21.56 -15.50
C LEU A 312 -8.11 21.62 -16.79
N ALA A 313 -7.69 20.92 -17.85
CA ALA A 313 -8.45 20.87 -19.09
C ALA A 313 -9.82 20.20 -18.91
N ALA A 314 -9.89 19.11 -18.13
CA ALA A 314 -11.12 18.42 -17.80
C ALA A 314 -12.01 19.18 -16.80
N PHE A 315 -11.43 20.01 -15.94
CA PHE A 315 -12.18 20.82 -14.97
C PHE A 315 -12.99 21.95 -15.63
N ARG A 316 -12.72 22.27 -16.91
CA ARG A 316 -13.58 23.19 -17.68
C ARG A 316 -15.04 22.75 -17.74
N ASP A 317 -15.28 21.44 -17.73
CA ASP A 317 -16.62 20.86 -17.77
C ASP A 317 -17.33 20.92 -16.40
N ALA A 318 -16.62 21.23 -15.31
CA ALA A 318 -17.20 21.25 -13.98
C ALA A 318 -18.21 22.41 -13.81
N PRO A 319 -19.22 22.29 -12.92
CA PRO A 319 -20.18 23.37 -12.63
C PRO A 319 -19.52 24.71 -12.28
N GLU A 320 -20.11 25.83 -12.72
CA GLU A 320 -19.52 27.17 -12.51
C GLU A 320 -19.33 27.54 -11.03
N ASP A 321 -20.19 27.01 -10.16
CA ASP A 321 -20.19 27.27 -8.72
C ASP A 321 -19.17 26.42 -7.93
N VAL A 322 -18.45 25.50 -8.60
CA VAL A 322 -17.39 24.70 -7.96
C VAL A 322 -15.99 25.25 -8.25
N ALA A 323 -15.12 25.18 -7.24
CA ALA A 323 -13.71 25.49 -7.34
C ALA A 323 -12.83 24.22 -7.39
N LEU A 324 -11.63 24.34 -7.93
CA LEU A 324 -10.59 23.32 -7.85
C LEU A 324 -9.45 23.83 -6.96
N LEU A 325 -9.27 23.19 -5.80
CA LEU A 325 -8.15 23.46 -4.91
C LEU A 325 -6.96 22.56 -5.28
N VAL A 326 -5.94 23.14 -5.91
CA VAL A 326 -4.68 22.46 -6.19
C VAL A 326 -3.73 22.66 -5.03
N LYS A 327 -3.28 21.56 -4.41
CA LYS A 327 -2.43 21.62 -3.22
C LYS A 327 -1.07 20.99 -3.49
N GLN A 328 -0.01 21.76 -3.24
CA GLN A 328 1.35 21.25 -3.39
C GLN A 328 1.67 20.12 -2.38
N HIS A 329 2.53 19.20 -2.82
CA HIS A 329 3.08 18.16 -1.95
C HIS A 329 3.98 18.79 -0.86
N PRO A 330 3.89 18.37 0.42
CA PRO A 330 4.67 18.95 1.50
C PRO A 330 6.18 18.75 1.34
N LEU A 331 6.58 17.60 0.78
CA LEU A 331 7.98 17.23 0.52
C LEU A 331 8.52 17.73 -0.83
N ASP A 332 7.73 18.51 -1.59
CA ASP A 332 8.23 19.11 -2.83
C ASP A 332 9.11 20.32 -2.49
N PRO A 333 10.36 20.41 -2.99
CA PRO A 333 11.21 21.58 -2.77
C PRO A 333 10.77 22.84 -3.53
N ASP A 334 9.76 22.74 -4.40
CA ASP A 334 9.28 23.76 -5.34
C ASP A 334 10.34 24.15 -6.39
N VAL A 335 10.98 23.15 -6.99
CA VAL A 335 11.92 23.36 -8.10
C VAL A 335 11.20 23.88 -9.35
N ASP A 336 9.95 23.46 -9.54
CA ASP A 336 9.15 23.68 -10.74
C ASP A 336 8.29 24.95 -10.74
N ASN A 337 8.32 25.74 -9.64
CA ASN A 337 7.46 26.90 -9.42
C ASN A 337 5.98 26.56 -9.66
N TRP A 338 5.44 25.64 -8.85
CA TRP A 338 4.10 25.09 -9.06
C TRP A 338 3.00 26.14 -9.06
N ARG A 339 3.14 27.19 -8.24
CA ARG A 339 2.18 28.30 -8.22
C ARG A 339 2.06 28.92 -9.60
N GLY A 340 3.17 29.38 -10.17
CA GLY A 340 3.18 30.01 -11.50
C GLY A 340 2.63 29.06 -12.56
N PHE A 341 3.14 27.83 -12.60
CA PHE A 341 2.69 26.85 -13.59
C PHE A 341 1.17 26.59 -13.55
N VAL A 342 0.60 26.39 -12.36
CA VAL A 342 -0.84 26.14 -12.19
C VAL A 342 -1.67 27.38 -12.51
N THR A 343 -1.27 28.57 -12.01
CA THR A 343 -2.03 29.80 -12.25
C THR A 343 -2.01 30.22 -13.72
N ASP A 344 -0.85 30.11 -14.37
CA ASP A 344 -0.70 30.48 -15.78
C ASP A 344 -1.54 29.54 -16.66
N ARG A 345 -1.50 28.23 -16.39
CA ARG A 345 -2.31 27.25 -17.13
C ARG A 345 -3.80 27.43 -16.87
N ALA A 346 -4.21 27.72 -15.64
CA ALA A 346 -5.60 28.02 -15.32
C ALA A 346 -6.09 29.28 -16.05
N ALA A 347 -5.29 30.35 -16.09
CA ALA A 347 -5.62 31.57 -16.81
C ALA A 347 -5.79 31.32 -18.33
N GLN A 348 -4.90 30.55 -18.95
CA GLN A 348 -5.00 30.15 -20.36
C GLN A 348 -6.28 29.38 -20.68
N LEU A 349 -6.87 28.69 -19.70
CA LEU A 349 -8.10 27.92 -19.84
C LEU A 349 -9.35 28.68 -19.39
N GLY A 350 -9.23 29.96 -18.99
CA GLY A 350 -10.35 30.77 -18.47
C GLY A 350 -10.80 30.34 -17.07
N LEU A 351 -9.94 29.68 -16.30
CA LEU A 351 -10.25 29.11 -14.99
C LEU A 351 -9.62 29.87 -13.80
N ALA A 352 -9.10 31.08 -14.03
CA ALA A 352 -8.36 31.84 -13.02
C ALA A 352 -9.14 32.05 -11.71
N ASP A 353 -10.45 32.32 -11.79
CA ASP A 353 -11.33 32.57 -10.63
C ASP A 353 -11.85 31.28 -9.95
N ARG A 354 -11.60 30.13 -10.59
CA ARG A 354 -12.11 28.81 -10.17
C ARG A 354 -11.00 27.87 -9.68
N VAL A 355 -9.75 28.12 -10.05
CA VAL A 355 -8.60 27.30 -9.63
C VAL A 355 -7.80 28.03 -8.56
N VAL A 356 -7.74 27.44 -7.37
CA VAL A 356 -7.01 27.99 -6.22
C VAL A 356 -5.80 27.12 -5.94
N PHE A 357 -4.61 27.72 -5.93
CA PHE A 357 -3.37 27.03 -5.60
C PHE A 357 -2.86 27.38 -4.20
N ILE A 358 -2.52 26.35 -3.41
CA ILE A 358 -1.95 26.48 -2.07
C ILE A 358 -0.68 25.62 -1.88
N GLU A 359 0.34 26.19 -1.23
CA GLU A 359 1.58 25.49 -0.91
C GLU A 359 1.49 24.76 0.44
N ARG A 360 0.83 25.38 1.42
CA ARG A 360 0.92 24.97 2.84
C ARG A 360 -0.41 25.02 3.54
N PHE A 361 -1.00 23.84 3.71
CA PHE A 361 -2.19 23.66 4.53
C PHE A 361 -2.29 22.20 4.97
N ASP A 362 -2.92 21.94 6.12
CA ASP A 362 -3.21 20.57 6.56
C ASP A 362 -4.31 19.96 5.67
N LEU A 363 -4.12 18.73 5.23
CA LEU A 363 -5.12 18.04 4.42
C LEU A 363 -6.40 17.73 5.23
N THR A 364 -6.26 17.44 6.52
CA THR A 364 -7.37 16.91 7.33
C THR A 364 -8.58 17.86 7.37
N PRO A 365 -8.42 19.17 7.64
CA PRO A 365 -9.56 20.09 7.59
C PRO A 365 -10.15 20.26 6.18
N LEU A 366 -9.33 20.18 5.12
CA LEU A 366 -9.81 20.30 3.74
C LEU A 366 -10.68 19.10 3.37
N LEU A 367 -10.26 17.89 3.75
CA LEU A 367 -11.00 16.67 3.44
C LEU A 367 -12.36 16.63 4.14
N LYS A 368 -12.53 17.25 5.30
CA LYS A 368 -13.85 17.30 5.98
C LYS A 368 -14.94 18.04 5.20
N VAL A 369 -14.55 18.89 4.24
CA VAL A 369 -15.48 19.78 3.51
C VAL A 369 -15.31 19.70 2.00
N ALA A 370 -14.37 18.89 1.50
CA ALA A 370 -14.16 18.69 0.06
C ALA A 370 -15.33 17.90 -0.54
N HIS A 371 -15.77 18.29 -1.74
CA HIS A 371 -16.84 17.60 -2.45
C HIS A 371 -16.36 16.31 -3.15
N GLY A 372 -15.06 16.27 -3.47
CA GLY A 372 -14.40 15.11 -4.04
C GLY A 372 -12.90 15.35 -4.12
N VAL A 373 -12.14 14.26 -4.21
CA VAL A 373 -10.69 14.29 -4.42
C VAL A 373 -10.37 13.65 -5.76
N VAL A 374 -9.58 14.34 -6.57
CA VAL A 374 -8.96 13.75 -7.75
C VAL A 374 -7.50 13.52 -7.43
N THR A 375 -6.95 12.36 -7.79
CA THR A 375 -5.55 12.04 -7.54
C THR A 375 -5.05 11.06 -8.59
N VAL A 376 -3.74 11.03 -8.86
CA VAL A 376 -3.17 10.01 -9.74
C VAL A 376 -3.17 8.67 -9.00
N ASN A 377 -2.36 8.55 -7.95
CA ASN A 377 -2.27 7.36 -7.10
C ASN A 377 -1.73 7.68 -5.68
N SER A 378 -1.96 8.90 -5.21
CA SER A 378 -1.45 9.37 -3.93
C SER A 378 -2.08 8.66 -2.73
N SER A 379 -1.33 8.49 -1.64
CA SER A 379 -1.85 8.05 -0.35
C SER A 379 -2.88 9.02 0.27
N VAL A 380 -3.10 10.20 -0.33
CA VAL A 380 -4.22 11.08 0.02
C VAL A 380 -5.57 10.45 -0.36
N GLY A 381 -5.61 9.53 -1.34
CA GLY A 381 -6.84 8.81 -1.71
C GLY A 381 -7.47 8.06 -0.53
N PRO A 382 -6.76 7.11 0.11
CA PRO A 382 -7.26 6.41 1.29
C PRO A 382 -7.60 7.36 2.46
N LEU A 383 -6.86 8.46 2.62
CA LEU A 383 -7.17 9.46 3.65
C LEU A 383 -8.51 10.18 3.36
N ALA A 384 -8.80 10.46 2.09
CA ALA A 384 -10.05 11.05 1.65
C ALA A 384 -11.23 10.07 1.79
N LEU A 385 -11.04 8.81 1.41
CA LEU A 385 -12.03 7.74 1.60
C LEU A 385 -12.36 7.54 3.09
N ALA A 386 -11.35 7.56 3.97
CA ALA A 386 -11.54 7.50 5.42
C ALA A 386 -12.32 8.71 5.97
N ALA A 387 -12.25 9.85 5.29
CA ALA A 387 -13.04 11.04 5.61
C ALA A 387 -14.43 11.05 4.94
N GLY A 388 -14.82 9.98 4.24
CA GLY A 388 -16.09 9.88 3.52
C GLY A 388 -16.15 10.70 2.23
N VAL A 389 -14.99 11.15 1.71
CA VAL A 389 -14.92 11.96 0.51
C VAL A 389 -14.73 11.08 -0.73
N PRO A 390 -15.56 11.22 -1.77
CA PRO A 390 -15.40 10.48 -3.02
C PRO A 390 -14.03 10.71 -3.65
N VAL A 391 -13.42 9.66 -4.19
CA VAL A 391 -12.09 9.72 -4.81
C VAL A 391 -12.15 9.25 -6.26
N LYS A 392 -11.62 10.09 -7.17
CA LYS A 392 -11.29 9.70 -8.54
C LYS A 392 -9.79 9.52 -8.71
N THR A 393 -9.41 8.33 -9.13
CA THR A 393 -8.06 7.91 -9.50
C THR A 393 -7.81 8.18 -10.99
N LEU A 394 -6.62 8.67 -11.33
CA LEU A 394 -6.18 8.90 -12.73
C LEU A 394 -5.06 7.95 -13.16
N GLY A 395 -4.43 7.26 -12.20
CA GLY A 395 -3.46 6.21 -12.42
C GLY A 395 -3.88 4.92 -11.73
N THR A 396 -3.02 3.92 -11.82
CA THR A 396 -3.14 2.66 -11.09
C THR A 396 -2.82 2.90 -9.62
N ALA A 397 -3.84 2.77 -8.77
CA ALA A 397 -3.71 2.83 -7.33
C ALA A 397 -4.20 1.53 -6.69
N ILE A 398 -3.62 1.13 -5.56
CA ILE A 398 -4.02 -0.12 -4.88
C ILE A 398 -5.45 -0.07 -4.33
N TYR A 399 -5.92 1.13 -4.00
CA TYR A 399 -7.28 1.41 -3.53
C TYR A 399 -8.26 1.71 -4.67
N ASP A 400 -7.81 1.65 -5.93
CA ASP A 400 -8.68 1.78 -7.10
C ASP A 400 -9.47 0.49 -7.30
N VAL A 401 -10.59 0.38 -6.59
CA VAL A 401 -11.43 -0.82 -6.52
C VAL A 401 -12.87 -0.39 -6.79
N PRO A 402 -13.56 -1.01 -7.77
CA PRO A 402 -14.97 -0.74 -8.03
C PRO A 402 -15.81 -0.88 -6.76
N GLY A 403 -16.58 0.17 -6.44
CA GLY A 403 -17.38 0.29 -5.21
C GLY A 403 -16.67 0.99 -4.05
N ILE A 404 -15.35 1.20 -4.12
CA ILE A 404 -14.59 1.98 -3.14
C ILE A 404 -14.20 3.34 -3.72
N THR A 405 -13.65 3.36 -4.94
CA THR A 405 -13.36 4.59 -5.69
C THR A 405 -14.44 4.85 -6.73
N ALA A 406 -14.48 6.11 -7.19
CA ALA A 406 -15.42 6.53 -8.21
C ALA A 406 -15.07 5.94 -9.58
N ASP A 407 -15.85 4.93 -10.00
CA ASP A 407 -15.78 4.32 -11.32
C ASP A 407 -16.63 5.08 -12.35
N VAL A 408 -16.43 6.39 -12.41
CA VAL A 408 -17.05 7.27 -13.42
C VAL A 408 -15.97 8.08 -14.13
N PRO A 409 -16.18 8.48 -15.40
CA PRO A 409 -15.30 9.41 -16.08
C PRO A 409 -15.15 10.74 -15.33
N LEU A 410 -14.01 11.41 -15.50
CA LEU A 410 -13.67 12.62 -14.75
C LEU A 410 -14.69 13.76 -14.95
N ASN A 411 -15.21 13.94 -16.16
CA ASN A 411 -16.25 14.94 -16.43
C ASN A 411 -17.52 14.69 -15.60
N ARG A 412 -18.00 13.44 -15.49
CA ARG A 412 -19.16 13.09 -14.65
C ARG A 412 -18.86 13.25 -13.16
N PHE A 413 -17.64 12.93 -12.74
CA PHE A 413 -17.22 13.05 -11.35
C PHE A 413 -17.35 14.50 -10.82
N TRP A 414 -17.10 15.50 -11.66
CA TRP A 414 -17.25 16.91 -11.29
C TRP A 414 -18.67 17.33 -10.97
N HIS A 415 -19.67 16.72 -11.62
CA HIS A 415 -21.07 17.06 -11.42
C HIS A 415 -21.71 16.27 -10.29
N ALA A 416 -21.41 14.98 -10.22
CA ALA A 416 -22.07 14.04 -9.32
C ALA A 416 -21.08 12.97 -8.86
N PRO A 417 -20.16 13.29 -7.92
CA PRO A 417 -19.26 12.29 -7.37
C PRO A 417 -20.07 11.24 -6.59
N PRO A 418 -19.89 9.93 -6.86
CA PRO A 418 -20.64 8.89 -6.16
C PRO A 418 -20.26 8.86 -4.68
N PRO A 419 -21.19 8.60 -3.75
CA PRO A 419 -20.90 8.54 -2.32
C PRO A 419 -19.92 7.41 -2.00
N VAL A 420 -19.14 7.58 -0.94
CA VAL A 420 -18.23 6.54 -0.43
C VAL A 420 -19.03 5.46 0.28
N ASP A 421 -18.85 4.20 -0.15
CA ASP A 421 -19.30 3.03 0.62
C ASP A 421 -18.30 2.77 1.76
N ALA A 422 -18.68 3.19 2.96
CA ALA A 422 -17.85 3.07 4.16
C ALA A 422 -17.59 1.59 4.53
N GLU A 423 -18.54 0.69 4.26
CA GLU A 423 -18.39 -0.74 4.55
C GLU A 423 -17.39 -1.38 3.58
N ALA A 424 -17.52 -1.08 2.29
CA ALA A 424 -16.56 -1.54 1.28
C ALA A 424 -15.15 -1.03 1.57
N PHE A 425 -15.01 0.23 1.98
CA PHE A 425 -13.71 0.81 2.35
C PHE A 425 -13.12 0.18 3.62
N ASP A 426 -13.94 -0.12 4.63
CA ASP A 426 -13.49 -0.82 5.83
C ASP A 426 -13.01 -2.25 5.51
N ILE A 427 -13.75 -2.99 4.68
CA ILE A 427 -13.34 -4.31 4.17
C ILE A 427 -11.96 -4.22 3.49
N PHE A 428 -11.76 -3.21 2.65
CA PHE A 428 -10.47 -2.96 2.01
C PHE A 428 -9.37 -2.71 3.04
N CYS A 429 -9.62 -1.87 4.05
CA CYS A 429 -8.63 -1.56 5.08
C CYS A 429 -8.25 -2.81 5.90
N ARG A 430 -9.23 -3.63 6.30
CA ARG A 430 -8.97 -4.91 6.99
C ARG A 430 -8.16 -5.86 6.13
N ALA A 431 -8.54 -6.03 4.87
CA ALA A 431 -7.81 -6.89 3.94
C ALA A 431 -6.37 -6.41 3.73
N LEU A 432 -6.17 -5.09 3.62
CA LEU A 432 -4.86 -4.48 3.42
C LEU A 432 -3.96 -4.66 4.65
N ARG A 433 -4.51 -4.45 5.86
CA ARG A 433 -3.81 -4.72 7.13
C ARG A 433 -3.34 -6.17 7.21
N ALA A 434 -4.22 -7.12 6.87
CA ALA A 434 -3.90 -8.54 6.91
C ALA A 434 -2.82 -8.96 5.89
N LYS A 435 -2.80 -8.37 4.69
CA LYS A 435 -1.97 -8.86 3.58
C LYS A 435 -0.71 -8.03 3.31
N CYS A 436 -0.76 -6.72 3.49
CA CYS A 436 0.26 -5.82 2.97
C CYS A 436 0.90 -4.92 4.04
N LEU A 437 0.28 -4.77 5.21
CA LEU A 437 0.77 -3.81 6.20
C LEU A 437 1.41 -4.49 7.41
N VAL A 438 2.33 -3.74 8.02
CA VAL A 438 3.02 -4.07 9.27
C VAL A 438 2.92 -2.84 10.16
N ASN A 439 2.38 -3.00 11.37
CA ASN A 439 2.26 -1.91 12.34
C ASN A 439 3.68 -1.50 12.82
N GLY A 440 3.98 -0.20 12.74
CA GLY A 440 5.32 0.35 12.97
C GLY A 440 5.60 1.62 12.16
N GLY A 441 6.81 2.17 12.30
CA GLY A 441 7.24 3.36 11.55
C GLY A 441 8.76 3.53 11.49
N PHE A 442 9.26 4.26 10.49
CA PHE A 442 10.70 4.38 10.24
C PHE A 442 11.42 5.41 11.12
N HIS A 443 10.71 6.44 11.60
CA HIS A 443 11.32 7.67 12.10
C HIS A 443 11.03 7.95 13.58
N GLY A 444 10.69 6.94 14.37
CA GLY A 444 10.61 6.97 15.84
C GLY A 444 11.35 5.78 16.43
N THR A 445 11.90 5.88 17.65
CA THR A 445 12.62 4.73 18.25
C THR A 445 11.67 3.56 18.48
N GLU A 446 10.61 3.78 19.26
CA GLU A 446 9.59 2.77 19.58
C GLU A 446 8.87 2.27 18.32
N ALA A 447 8.53 3.20 17.41
CA ALA A 447 7.93 2.89 16.12
C ALA A 447 8.79 1.95 15.28
N LEU A 448 10.11 2.15 15.31
CA LEU A 448 11.08 1.35 14.58
C LEU A 448 11.30 -0.01 15.24
N ASP A 449 11.32 -0.07 16.57
CA ASP A 449 11.40 -1.32 17.32
C ASP A 449 10.19 -2.22 17.02
N LEU A 450 9.00 -1.64 17.05
CA LEU A 450 7.75 -2.30 16.71
C LEU A 450 7.78 -2.80 15.26
N LEU A 451 8.20 -1.95 14.31
CA LEU A 451 8.33 -2.30 12.91
C LEU A 451 9.26 -3.49 12.70
N VAL A 452 10.45 -3.47 13.31
CA VAL A 452 11.46 -4.53 13.15
C VAL A 452 10.91 -5.85 13.69
N ARG A 453 10.33 -5.87 14.90
CA ARG A 453 9.73 -7.08 15.47
C ARG A 453 8.66 -7.66 14.56
N ASN A 454 7.68 -6.84 14.17
CA ASN A 454 6.55 -7.29 13.36
C ASN A 454 6.99 -7.71 11.95
N ALA A 455 7.99 -7.04 11.36
CA ALA A 455 8.54 -7.39 10.06
C ALA A 455 9.27 -8.75 10.09
N VAL A 456 10.04 -9.05 11.15
CA VAL A 456 10.70 -10.37 11.29
C VAL A 456 9.66 -11.48 11.31
N THR A 457 8.63 -11.38 12.16
CA THR A 457 7.52 -12.35 12.18
C THR A 457 6.92 -12.54 10.80
N ARG A 458 6.63 -11.44 10.10
CA ARG A 458 6.02 -11.49 8.77
C ARG A 458 6.91 -12.10 7.68
N LEU A 459 8.23 -11.96 7.79
CA LEU A 459 9.22 -12.55 6.88
C LEU A 459 9.47 -14.04 7.15
N ARG A 460 9.16 -14.50 8.37
CA ARG A 460 9.23 -15.91 8.80
C ARG A 460 8.02 -16.73 8.34
N ASP A 461 6.81 -16.20 8.55
CA ASP A 461 5.55 -16.94 8.40
C ASP A 461 5.07 -17.10 6.95
N ARG A 462 5.69 -16.35 6.05
CA ARG A 462 5.49 -16.48 4.61
C ARG A 462 6.85 -16.84 4.05
#